data_AF-A0A167EP08-F1
#
_entry.id   AF-A0A167EP08-F1
#
_cell.length_a   1.000
_cell.length_b   1.000
_cell.length_c   1.000
_cell.angle_alpha   90.00
_cell.angle_beta   90.00
_cell.angle_gamma   90.00
#
_symmetry.space_group_name_H-M   'P 1'
#
loop_
_entity.id
_entity.type
_entity.pdbx_description
1 polymer ?
#
loop_
_entity_poly.entity_id
_entity_poly.type
_entity_poly.pdbx_seq_one_letter_code
_entity_poly.pdbx_strand_id
1 'polypeptide(L)'
;MGSSDIPPSTAPAWLIPASTALLGTGVAFWLICYVLMTQRSMSTRDTPIPLLALGINLSWEFVYAFYVTEAWLEFAGFVMWLALDIPVLYTTLKYGQRSNASSPLVARNVPLLLGLVFAFGLVTNGLFASWWLKEPHRGHGFKHGKTWKGLEARDTTELAWWSAGVAQMAMSVGALGMLLQRGHSGGQSYAIW
;
A
#
# COMPACT_ATOMS: atom_id res chain seq x y z
N MET A 1 5.92 -9.60 -5.85
CA MET A 1 6.60 -9.14 -7.07
C MET A 1 7.99 -9.71 -7.09
N GLY A 2 8.34 -10.34 -8.22
CA GLY A 2 9.59 -11.08 -8.36
C GLY A 2 9.52 -12.53 -7.92
N SER A 3 8.34 -13.13 -7.71
CA SER A 3 8.24 -14.58 -7.43
C SER A 3 8.74 -15.46 -8.59
N SER A 4 8.79 -14.89 -9.80
CA SER A 4 9.29 -15.53 -11.03
C SER A 4 10.75 -15.18 -11.33
N ASP A 5 11.41 -14.39 -10.48
CA ASP A 5 12.78 -13.93 -10.74
C ASP A 5 13.80 -15.06 -10.56
N ILE A 6 14.73 -15.16 -11.51
CA ILE A 6 15.84 -16.11 -11.45
C ILE A 6 17.04 -15.43 -10.76
N PRO A 7 17.47 -15.88 -9.57
CA PRO A 7 18.66 -15.32 -8.92
C PRO A 7 19.94 -15.68 -9.69
N PRO A 8 21.00 -14.86 -9.62
CA PRO A 8 22.30 -15.21 -10.21
C PRO A 8 22.89 -16.46 -9.54
N SER A 9 23.70 -17.22 -10.28
CA SER A 9 24.31 -18.48 -9.80
C SER A 9 25.21 -18.33 -8.57
N THR A 10 25.65 -17.11 -8.25
CA THR A 10 26.41 -16.76 -7.04
C THR A 10 25.53 -16.51 -5.81
N ALA A 11 24.21 -16.45 -5.95
CA ALA A 11 23.29 -16.23 -4.84
C ALA A 11 23.20 -17.47 -3.93
N PRO A 12 23.28 -17.32 -2.60
CA PRO A 12 23.10 -18.45 -1.69
C PRO A 12 21.70 -19.06 -1.80
N ALA A 13 21.59 -20.39 -1.78
CA ALA A 13 20.33 -21.10 -1.94
C ALA A 13 19.25 -20.76 -0.87
N TRP A 14 19.66 -20.25 0.29
CA TRP A 14 18.75 -19.80 1.36
C TRP A 14 18.16 -18.40 1.13
N LEU A 15 18.71 -17.60 0.22
CA LEU A 15 18.35 -16.19 0.06
C LEU A 15 16.90 -15.98 -0.37
N ILE A 16 16.46 -16.70 -1.40
CA ILE A 16 15.08 -16.60 -1.91
C ILE A 16 14.06 -17.18 -0.91
N PRO A 17 14.26 -18.37 -0.29
CA PRO A 17 13.41 -18.84 0.80
C PRO A 17 13.29 -17.85 1.98
N ALA A 18 14.41 -17.27 2.43
CA ALA A 18 14.40 -16.29 3.53
C ALA A 18 13.65 -15.01 3.15
N SER A 19 13.88 -14.47 1.96
CA SER A 19 13.16 -13.30 1.42
C SER A 19 11.65 -13.55 1.36
N THR A 20 11.24 -14.70 0.81
CA THR A 20 9.83 -15.11 0.71
C THR A 20 9.18 -15.27 2.09
N ALA A 21 9.88 -15.87 3.05
CA ALA A 21 9.37 -16.06 4.41
C ALA A 21 9.20 -14.73 5.16
N LEU A 22 10.17 -13.82 5.05
CA LEU A 22 10.10 -12.48 5.66
C LEU A 22 8.99 -11.64 5.04
N LEU A 23 8.88 -11.64 3.70
CA LEU A 23 7.82 -10.93 2.98
C LEU A 23 6.44 -11.49 3.33
N GLY A 24 6.26 -12.81 3.33
CA GLY A 24 5.01 -13.46 3.71
C GLY A 24 4.59 -13.17 5.16
N THR A 25 5.56 -13.12 6.07
CA THR A 25 5.34 -12.69 7.47
C THR A 25 4.87 -11.24 7.54
N GLY A 26 5.51 -10.34 6.77
CA GLY A 26 5.11 -8.94 6.66
C GLY A 26 3.69 -8.77 6.12
N VAL A 27 3.33 -9.50 5.05
CA VAL A 27 1.97 -9.53 4.49
C VAL A 27 0.95 -9.98 5.54
N ALA A 28 1.24 -11.06 6.27
CA ALA A 28 0.35 -11.60 7.31
C ALA A 28 0.11 -10.58 8.44
N PHE A 29 1.16 -9.91 8.93
CA PHE A 29 0.99 -8.85 9.93
C PHE A 29 0.22 -7.65 9.39
N TRP A 30 0.40 -7.27 8.11
CA TRP A 30 -0.35 -6.16 7.51
C TRP A 30 -1.86 -6.47 7.36
N LEU A 31 -2.21 -7.70 6.98
CA LEU A 31 -3.60 -8.17 6.95
C LEU A 31 -4.23 -8.11 8.36
N ILE A 32 -3.50 -8.51 9.39
CA ILE A 32 -3.93 -8.37 10.80
C ILE A 32 -4.11 -6.89 11.15
N CYS A 33 -3.18 -6.00 10.75
CA CYS A 33 -3.30 -4.56 10.98
C CYS A 33 -4.60 -3.97 10.41
N TYR A 34 -5.03 -4.33 9.20
CA TYR A 34 -6.31 -3.85 8.64
C TYR A 34 -7.53 -4.23 9.50
N VAL A 35 -7.56 -5.46 10.02
CA VAL A 35 -8.63 -5.92 10.93
C VAL A 35 -8.61 -5.13 12.24
N LEU A 36 -7.43 -5.00 12.87
CA LEU A 36 -7.27 -4.32 14.14
C LEU A 36 -7.55 -2.81 14.05
N MET A 37 -7.10 -2.15 12.97
CA MET A 37 -7.42 -0.75 12.66
C MET A 37 -8.93 -0.52 12.51
N THR A 38 -9.62 -1.41 11.80
CA THR A 38 -11.07 -1.37 11.63
C THR A 38 -11.79 -1.50 12.98
N GLN A 39 -11.40 -2.50 13.79
CA GLN A 39 -11.97 -2.71 15.12
C GLN A 39 -11.75 -1.49 16.03
N ARG A 40 -10.52 -0.95 16.08
CA ARG A 40 -10.22 0.21 16.91
C ARG A 40 -10.95 1.45 16.46
N SER A 41 -11.06 1.68 15.14
CA SER A 41 -11.82 2.78 14.57
C SER A 41 -13.31 2.72 14.94
N MET A 42 -13.94 1.54 14.86
CA MET A 42 -15.34 1.35 15.26
C MET A 42 -15.57 1.64 16.76
N SER A 43 -14.62 1.26 17.62
CA SER A 43 -14.64 1.54 19.06
C SER A 43 -14.48 3.03 19.38
N THR A 44 -13.39 3.66 18.90
CA THR A 44 -13.10 5.07 19.20
C THR A 44 -13.95 6.06 18.42
N ARG A 45 -14.59 5.62 17.33
CA ARG A 45 -15.31 6.43 16.33
C ARG A 45 -14.40 7.45 15.66
N ASP A 46 -13.18 7.04 15.35
CA ASP A 46 -12.18 7.88 14.68
C ASP A 46 -11.50 7.16 13.52
N THR A 47 -11.14 7.88 12.44
CA THR A 47 -10.54 7.20 11.27
C THR A 47 -9.23 6.53 11.67
N PRO A 48 -8.98 5.30 11.18
CA PRO A 48 -7.71 4.63 11.43
C PRO A 48 -6.61 5.34 10.66
N ILE A 49 -6.73 5.44 9.34
CA ILE A 49 -5.66 5.91 8.46
C ILE A 49 -5.90 7.38 8.04
N PRO A 50 -4.84 8.15 7.71
CA PRO A 50 -4.96 9.45 7.06
C PRO A 50 -5.60 9.33 5.67
N LEU A 51 -6.49 10.28 5.32
CA LEU A 51 -7.23 10.26 4.06
C LEU A 51 -6.32 10.19 2.83
N LEU A 52 -5.24 10.97 2.83
CA LEU A 52 -4.24 10.97 1.75
C LEU A 52 -3.55 9.61 1.61
N ALA A 53 -3.15 9.01 2.73
CA ALA A 53 -2.47 7.73 2.75
C ALA A 53 -3.37 6.60 2.26
N LEU A 54 -4.64 6.56 2.67
CA LEU A 54 -5.61 5.56 2.21
C LEU A 54 -5.88 5.66 0.71
N GLY A 55 -6.12 6.86 0.19
CA GLY A 55 -6.38 7.06 -1.24
C GLY A 55 -5.19 6.62 -2.09
N ILE A 56 -3.96 6.93 -1.65
CA ILE A 56 -2.73 6.46 -2.28
C ILE A 56 -2.63 4.93 -2.18
N ASN A 57 -2.85 4.35 -0.99
CA ASN A 57 -2.75 2.90 -0.75
C ASN A 57 -3.70 2.10 -1.64
N LEU A 58 -5.00 2.42 -1.61
CA LEU A 58 -6.02 1.79 -2.46
C LEU A 58 -5.65 1.88 -3.95
N SER A 59 -5.12 3.03 -4.40
CA SER A 59 -4.73 3.22 -5.80
C SER A 59 -3.48 2.42 -6.18
N TRP A 60 -2.53 2.28 -5.26
CA TRP A 60 -1.33 1.47 -5.42
C TRP A 60 -1.73 0.00 -5.50
N GLU A 61 -2.46 -0.51 -4.51
CA GLU A 61 -2.90 -1.90 -4.50
C GLU A 61 -3.71 -2.26 -5.75
N PHE A 62 -4.59 -1.37 -6.23
CA PHE A 62 -5.35 -1.57 -7.47
C PHE A 62 -4.46 -1.64 -8.72
N VAL A 63 -3.58 -0.65 -8.93
CA VAL A 63 -2.66 -0.66 -10.09
C VAL A 63 -1.75 -1.88 -10.05
N TYR A 64 -1.24 -2.23 -8.88
CA TYR A 64 -0.31 -3.34 -8.77
C TYR A 64 -1.00 -4.70 -8.94
N ALA A 65 -2.20 -4.90 -8.38
CA ALA A 65 -3.04 -6.07 -8.67
C ALA A 65 -3.27 -6.25 -10.18
N PHE A 66 -3.91 -5.27 -10.82
CA PHE A 66 -4.48 -5.47 -12.16
C PHE A 66 -3.52 -5.16 -13.33
N TYR A 67 -2.43 -4.42 -13.08
CA TYR A 67 -1.44 -4.09 -14.12
C TYR A 67 -0.07 -4.73 -13.87
N VAL A 68 0.48 -4.65 -12.65
CA VAL A 68 1.89 -5.02 -12.41
C VAL A 68 2.10 -6.51 -12.15
N THR A 69 1.26 -7.17 -11.35
CA THR A 69 1.47 -8.59 -11.02
C THR A 69 1.36 -9.53 -12.23
N GLU A 70 2.03 -10.68 -12.12
CA GLU A 70 2.07 -11.74 -13.14
C GLU A 70 1.72 -13.11 -12.56
N ALA A 71 2.30 -13.43 -11.41
CA ALA A 71 2.05 -14.68 -10.73
C ALA A 71 0.75 -14.60 -9.93
N TRP A 72 -0.07 -15.66 -10.03
CA TRP A 72 -1.36 -15.76 -9.34
C TRP A 72 -1.27 -15.52 -7.82
N LEU A 73 -0.19 -15.98 -7.18
CA LEU A 73 0.04 -15.75 -5.75
C LEU A 73 0.18 -14.27 -5.40
N GLU A 74 0.84 -13.50 -6.26
CA GLU A 74 1.02 -12.06 -6.06
C GLU A 74 -0.30 -11.33 -6.27
N PHE A 75 -1.01 -11.63 -7.35
CA PHE A 75 -2.35 -11.11 -7.63
C PHE A 75 -3.31 -11.36 -6.45
N ALA A 76 -3.37 -12.60 -5.94
CA ALA A 76 -4.18 -12.97 -4.80
C ALA A 76 -3.80 -12.19 -3.53
N GLY A 77 -2.50 -11.98 -3.28
CA GLY A 77 -2.01 -11.16 -2.16
C GLY A 77 -2.54 -9.72 -2.21
N PHE A 78 -2.44 -9.08 -3.38
CA PHE A 78 -2.94 -7.72 -3.59
C PHE A 78 -4.47 -7.63 -3.49
N VAL A 79 -5.21 -8.60 -4.03
CA VAL A 79 -6.68 -8.64 -3.92
C VAL A 79 -7.13 -8.85 -2.47
N MET A 80 -6.39 -9.64 -1.68
CA MET A 80 -6.67 -9.78 -0.23
C MET A 80 -6.44 -8.48 0.54
N TRP A 81 -5.39 -7.72 0.21
CA TRP A 81 -5.18 -6.39 0.79
C TRP A 81 -6.36 -5.45 0.44
N LEU A 82 -6.71 -5.31 -0.84
CA LEU A 82 -7.83 -4.48 -1.29
C LEU A 82 -9.15 -4.86 -0.60
N ALA A 83 -9.39 -6.16 -0.40
CA ALA A 83 -10.60 -6.66 0.27
C ALA A 83 -10.64 -6.28 1.76
N LEU A 84 -9.51 -6.30 2.47
CA LEU A 84 -9.43 -5.87 3.87
C LEU A 84 -9.35 -4.34 4.03
N ASP A 85 -8.98 -3.61 2.99
CA ASP A 85 -9.02 -2.15 2.95
C ASP A 85 -10.47 -1.63 2.80
N ILE A 86 -11.45 -2.46 2.39
CA ILE A 86 -12.88 -2.08 2.33
C ILE A 86 -13.46 -1.70 3.72
N PRO A 87 -13.29 -2.50 4.80
CA PRO A 87 -13.65 -2.07 6.15
C PRO A 87 -12.90 -0.82 6.66
N VAL A 88 -11.63 -0.65 6.28
CA VAL A 88 -10.81 0.53 6.61
C VAL A 88 -11.36 1.78 5.91
N LEU A 89 -11.74 1.66 4.63
CA LEU A 89 -12.43 2.66 3.84
C LEU A 89 -13.80 3.02 4.42
N TYR A 90 -14.62 2.03 4.76
CA TYR A 90 -15.93 2.25 5.39
C TYR A 90 -15.82 3.05 6.69
N THR A 91 -14.92 2.64 7.60
CA THR A 91 -14.71 3.34 8.87
C THR A 91 -14.12 4.74 8.66
N THR A 92 -13.22 4.91 7.70
CA THR A 92 -12.65 6.21 7.33
C THR A 92 -13.70 7.18 6.79
N LEU A 93 -14.60 6.73 5.91
CA LEU A 93 -15.71 7.55 5.40
C LEU A 93 -16.73 7.88 6.50
N LYS A 94 -17.07 6.91 7.36
CA LYS A 94 -18.05 7.05 8.44
C LYS A 94 -17.62 8.00 9.55
N TYR A 95 -16.34 7.97 9.93
CA TYR A 95 -15.81 8.75 11.05
C TYR A 95 -14.99 9.98 10.60
N GLY A 96 -14.64 10.09 9.32
CA GLY A 96 -13.76 11.14 8.80
C GLY A 96 -14.22 12.57 9.07
N GLN A 97 -15.53 12.85 9.03
CA GLN A 97 -16.04 14.18 9.36
C GLN A 97 -15.71 14.57 10.81
N ARG A 98 -15.90 13.64 11.76
CA ARG A 98 -15.59 13.84 13.19
C ARG A 98 -14.07 14.00 13.39
N SER A 99 -13.28 13.08 12.85
CA SER A 99 -11.84 13.04 13.12
C SER A 99 -11.02 14.10 12.39
N ASN A 100 -11.67 14.88 11.51
CA ASN A 100 -11.11 16.06 10.86
C ASN A 100 -11.85 17.36 11.28
N ALA A 101 -12.63 17.35 12.36
CA ALA A 101 -13.49 18.48 12.75
C ALA A 101 -12.75 19.81 12.95
N SER A 102 -11.45 19.78 13.28
CA SER A 102 -10.59 20.97 13.35
C SER A 102 -10.31 21.63 12.00
N SER A 103 -10.61 20.97 10.88
CA SER A 103 -10.56 21.52 9.52
C SER A 103 -11.92 21.36 8.82
N PRO A 104 -12.81 22.37 8.92
CA PRO A 104 -14.17 22.29 8.38
C PRO A 104 -14.25 21.99 6.87
N LEU A 105 -13.26 22.43 6.10
CA LEU A 105 -13.16 22.13 4.67
C LEU A 105 -12.89 20.65 4.40
N VAL A 106 -11.99 20.02 5.17
CA VAL A 106 -11.71 18.58 5.05
C VAL A 106 -12.89 17.76 5.57
N ALA A 107 -13.39 18.09 6.76
CA ALA A 107 -14.49 17.36 7.42
C ALA A 107 -15.75 17.25 6.55
N ARG A 108 -16.11 18.30 5.81
CA ARG A 108 -17.29 18.33 4.93
C ARG A 108 -17.08 17.59 3.59
N ASN A 109 -15.84 17.40 3.15
CA ASN A 109 -15.51 16.90 1.82
C ASN A 109 -14.76 15.55 1.84
N VAL A 110 -14.77 14.82 2.95
CA VAL A 110 -14.01 13.56 3.11
C VAL A 110 -14.16 12.57 1.94
N PRO A 111 -15.38 12.23 1.46
CA PRO A 111 -15.53 11.28 0.35
C PRO A 111 -14.96 11.82 -0.98
N LEU A 112 -15.15 13.13 -1.24
CA LEU A 112 -14.65 13.80 -2.43
C LEU A 112 -13.12 13.85 -2.43
N LEU A 113 -12.51 14.27 -1.32
CA LEU A 113 -11.05 14.34 -1.17
C LEU A 113 -10.42 12.95 -1.31
N LEU A 114 -11.01 11.92 -0.70
CA LEU A 114 -10.52 10.55 -0.81
C LEU A 114 -10.64 10.02 -2.25
N GLY A 115 -11.76 10.28 -2.93
CA GLY A 115 -11.96 9.92 -4.33
C GLY A 115 -11.00 10.65 -5.29
N LEU A 116 -10.72 11.94 -5.06
CA LEU A 116 -9.75 12.71 -5.83
C LEU A 116 -8.32 12.18 -5.64
N VAL A 117 -7.92 11.90 -4.39
CA VAL A 117 -6.61 11.29 -4.10
C VAL A 117 -6.49 9.91 -4.74
N PHE A 118 -7.53 9.07 -4.64
CA PHE A 118 -7.54 7.74 -5.27
C PHE A 118 -7.42 7.84 -6.80
N ALA A 119 -8.20 8.70 -7.45
CA ALA A 119 -8.14 8.89 -8.90
C ALA A 119 -6.78 9.43 -9.37
N PHE A 120 -6.23 10.42 -8.67
CA PHE A 120 -4.88 10.93 -8.91
C PHE A 120 -3.82 9.85 -8.68
N GLY A 121 -3.98 9.05 -7.64
CA GLY A 121 -3.14 7.90 -7.30
C GLY A 121 -3.16 6.82 -8.39
N LEU A 122 -4.32 6.52 -8.98
CA LEU A 122 -4.44 5.56 -10.08
C LEU A 122 -3.66 6.03 -11.31
N VAL A 123 -3.84 7.31 -11.68
CA VAL A 123 -3.13 7.91 -12.82
C VAL A 123 -1.62 7.94 -12.56
N THR A 124 -1.18 8.40 -11.40
CA THR A 124 0.25 8.52 -11.08
C THR A 124 0.95 7.18 -10.92
N ASN A 125 0.36 6.21 -10.20
CA ASN A 125 0.91 4.86 -10.11
C ASN A 125 0.89 4.15 -11.47
N GLY A 126 -0.18 4.30 -12.26
CA GLY A 126 -0.28 3.72 -13.60
C GLY A 126 0.76 4.29 -14.57
N LEU A 127 0.96 5.61 -14.56
CA LEU A 127 2.00 6.28 -15.35
C LEU A 127 3.42 5.90 -14.88
N PHE A 128 3.66 5.82 -13.57
CA PHE A 128 4.96 5.43 -13.03
C PHE A 128 5.30 3.97 -13.36
N ALA A 129 4.36 3.03 -13.15
CA ALA A 129 4.57 1.62 -13.47
C ALA A 129 4.73 1.39 -14.98
N SER A 130 3.90 2.02 -15.82
CA SER A 130 4.01 1.89 -17.28
C SER A 130 5.28 2.54 -17.82
N TRP A 131 5.72 3.68 -17.27
CA TRP A 131 7.04 4.24 -17.55
C TRP A 131 8.16 3.27 -17.13
N TRP A 132 8.11 2.74 -15.91
CA TRP A 132 9.15 1.85 -15.38
C TRP A 132 9.34 0.59 -16.24
N LEU A 133 8.25 -0.07 -16.62
CA LEU A 133 8.26 -1.38 -17.28
C LEU A 133 8.45 -1.32 -18.80
N LYS A 134 8.29 -0.13 -19.41
CA LYS A 134 8.43 0.08 -20.86
C LYS A 134 9.79 -0.35 -21.40
N GLU A 135 10.86 0.04 -20.72
CA GLU A 135 12.25 -0.17 -21.16
C GLU A 135 12.96 -1.20 -20.27
N PRO A 136 13.86 -2.03 -20.83
CA PRO A 136 14.68 -2.93 -20.03
C PRO A 136 15.72 -2.16 -19.21
N HIS A 137 16.24 -2.80 -18.15
CA HIS A 137 17.34 -2.29 -17.33
C HIS A 137 17.07 -0.97 -16.58
N ARG A 138 15.82 -0.54 -16.47
CA ARG A 138 15.42 0.60 -15.64
C ARG A 138 15.53 0.26 -14.14
N GLY A 139 15.92 1.25 -13.33
CA GLY A 139 16.26 1.08 -11.91
C GLY A 139 17.76 0.84 -11.67
N HIS A 140 18.11 0.38 -10.48
CA HIS A 140 19.51 0.18 -10.08
C HIS A 140 19.94 -1.31 -10.07
N GLY A 141 21.20 -1.57 -10.41
CA GLY A 141 21.81 -2.90 -10.33
C GLY A 141 21.49 -3.82 -11.51
N PHE A 142 21.97 -5.06 -11.42
CA PHE A 142 21.88 -6.05 -12.51
C PHE A 142 20.47 -6.63 -12.63
N LYS A 143 19.90 -6.59 -13.84
CA LYS A 143 18.49 -6.99 -14.11
C LYS A 143 18.33 -8.33 -14.84
N HIS A 144 19.40 -9.11 -15.00
CA HIS A 144 19.27 -10.45 -15.58
C HIS A 144 18.45 -11.36 -14.64
N GLY A 145 17.68 -12.28 -15.21
CA GLY A 145 16.75 -13.13 -14.46
C GLY A 145 15.47 -12.42 -13.96
N LYS A 146 15.40 -11.09 -14.02
CA LYS A 146 14.16 -10.31 -13.84
C LYS A 146 13.30 -10.42 -15.09
N THR A 147 12.02 -10.73 -14.95
CA THR A 147 11.08 -10.79 -16.08
C THR A 147 9.77 -10.09 -15.74
N TRP A 148 9.10 -9.55 -16.76
CA TRP A 148 7.73 -9.05 -16.66
C TRP A 148 6.92 -9.33 -17.92
N LYS A 149 5.89 -10.17 -17.82
CA LYS A 149 4.98 -10.62 -18.90
C LYS A 149 5.75 -11.15 -20.13
N GLY A 150 6.80 -11.92 -19.85
CA GLY A 150 7.72 -12.47 -20.86
C GLY A 150 8.79 -11.49 -21.37
N LEU A 151 8.84 -10.25 -20.87
CA LEU A 151 9.86 -9.27 -21.20
C LEU A 151 11.00 -9.31 -20.17
N GLU A 152 12.21 -9.62 -20.60
CA GLU A 152 13.39 -9.66 -19.70
C GLU A 152 13.80 -8.27 -19.21
N ALA A 153 14.56 -8.26 -18.10
CA ALA A 153 15.18 -7.08 -17.50
C ALA A 153 14.19 -5.99 -17.03
N ARG A 154 12.97 -6.38 -16.67
CA ARG A 154 11.97 -5.52 -16.02
C ARG A 154 11.85 -5.92 -14.55
N ASP A 155 12.28 -5.04 -13.64
CA ASP A 155 12.32 -5.33 -12.21
C ASP A 155 11.05 -4.83 -11.50
N THR A 156 10.07 -5.72 -11.31
CA THR A 156 8.84 -5.39 -10.57
C THR A 156 9.08 -5.25 -9.07
N THR A 157 10.10 -5.91 -8.51
CA THR A 157 10.44 -5.80 -7.08
C THR A 157 10.98 -4.41 -6.74
N GLU A 158 11.88 -3.85 -7.54
CA GLU A 158 12.39 -2.49 -7.30
C GLU A 158 11.29 -1.43 -7.55
N LEU A 159 10.48 -1.61 -8.59
CA LEU A 159 9.30 -0.78 -8.86
C LEU A 159 8.35 -0.74 -7.64
N ALA A 160 8.06 -1.91 -7.05
CA ALA A 160 7.28 -2.04 -5.83
C ALA A 160 7.93 -1.30 -4.66
N TRP A 161 9.24 -1.45 -4.49
CA TRP A 161 9.98 -0.86 -3.37
C TRP A 161 9.91 0.68 -3.38
N TRP A 162 10.16 1.31 -4.53
CA TRP A 162 10.08 2.77 -4.66
C TRP A 162 8.66 3.31 -4.43
N SER A 163 7.67 2.69 -5.07
CA SER A 163 6.28 3.15 -5.01
C SER A 163 5.63 2.92 -3.63
N ALA A 164 5.84 1.74 -3.03
CA ALA A 164 5.41 1.46 -1.67
C ALA A 164 6.15 2.34 -0.66
N GLY A 165 7.44 2.63 -0.87
CA GLY A 165 8.20 3.55 -0.03
C GLY A 165 7.59 4.95 0.05
N VAL A 166 7.12 5.49 -1.08
CA VAL A 166 6.40 6.78 -1.12
C VAL A 166 5.06 6.70 -0.38
N ALA A 167 4.28 5.62 -0.58
CA ALA A 167 3.00 5.42 0.12
C ALA A 167 3.20 5.30 1.65
N GLN A 168 4.19 4.52 2.09
CA GLN A 168 4.52 4.33 3.50
C GLN A 168 5.07 5.61 4.15
N MET A 169 5.82 6.43 3.42
CA MET A 169 6.24 7.77 3.87
C MET A 169 5.02 8.69 4.08
N ALA A 170 4.09 8.73 3.12
CA ALA A 170 2.86 9.51 3.23
C ALA A 170 1.97 9.02 4.40
N MET A 171 1.91 7.71 4.63
CA MET A 171 1.23 7.10 5.78
C MET A 171 1.87 7.50 7.11
N SER A 172 3.20 7.43 7.20
CA SER A 172 3.96 7.75 8.42
C SER A 172 3.85 9.24 8.80
N VAL A 173 4.08 10.14 7.85
CA VAL A 173 3.94 11.60 8.05
C VAL A 173 2.48 11.97 8.35
N GLY A 174 1.54 11.37 7.61
CA GLY A 174 0.11 11.59 7.83
C GLY A 174 -0.37 11.11 9.19
N ALA A 175 0.11 9.96 9.69
CA ALA A 175 -0.28 9.41 10.99
C ALA A 175 0.21 10.32 12.13
N LEU A 176 1.45 10.81 12.05
CA LEU A 176 1.96 11.81 12.98
C LEU A 176 1.13 13.11 12.91
N GLY A 177 0.79 13.57 11.71
CA GLY A 177 -0.08 14.73 11.49
C GLY A 177 -1.46 14.57 12.14
N MET A 178 -2.10 13.41 12.01
CA MET A 178 -3.39 13.13 12.65
C MET A 178 -3.27 13.10 14.18
N LEU A 179 -2.19 12.50 14.73
CA LEU A 179 -1.95 12.48 16.17
C LEU A 179 -1.82 13.90 16.74
N LEU A 180 -1.06 14.77 16.06
CA LEU A 180 -0.88 16.17 16.43
C LEU A 180 -2.19 16.99 16.26
N GLN A 181 -2.95 16.75 15.18
CA GLN A 181 -4.21 17.44 14.91
C GLN A 181 -5.32 17.10 15.91
N ARG A 182 -5.36 15.84 16.38
CA ARG A 182 -6.42 15.32 17.27
C ARG A 182 -6.05 15.43 18.75
N GLY A 183 -4.77 15.34 19.08
CA GLY A 183 -4.29 15.23 20.46
C GLY A 183 -4.50 13.84 21.10
N HIS A 184 -4.92 12.83 20.32
CA HIS A 184 -5.13 11.46 20.79
C HIS A 184 -4.95 10.41 19.69
N SER A 185 -4.62 9.19 20.09
CA SER A 185 -4.38 8.01 19.22
C SER A 185 -5.68 7.29 18.80
N GLY A 186 -6.78 8.03 18.62
CA GLY A 186 -8.06 7.47 18.18
C GLY A 186 -7.95 6.86 16.79
N GLY A 187 -8.42 5.62 16.61
CA GLY A 187 -8.26 4.83 15.39
C GLY A 187 -6.89 4.16 15.20
N GLN A 188 -5.82 4.61 15.88
CA GLN A 188 -4.45 4.06 15.77
C GLN A 188 -3.80 3.91 17.15
N SER A 189 -4.12 2.81 17.83
CA SER A 189 -3.59 2.50 19.16
C SER A 189 -3.27 1.02 19.28
N TYR A 190 -2.10 0.71 19.84
CA TYR A 190 -1.74 -0.66 20.23
C TYR A 190 -2.57 -1.18 21.42
N ALA A 191 -3.12 -0.29 22.25
CA ALA A 191 -4.20 -0.64 23.17
C ALA A 191 -5.50 -0.71 22.36
N ILE A 192 -5.97 -1.93 22.10
CA ILE A 192 -7.17 -2.22 21.28
C ILE A 192 -8.40 -2.43 22.18
N TRP A 193 -8.15 -2.85 23.42
CA TRP A 193 -9.05 -2.82 24.58
C TRP A 193 -9.53 -1.41 24.96
#